data_AF-A0A2D9TV46-F1
#
_entry.id   AF-A0A2D9TV46-F1
#
_cell.length_a   1.000
_cell.length_b   1.000
_cell.length_c   1.000
_cell.angle_alpha   90.00
_cell.angle_beta   90.00
_cell.angle_gamma   90.00
#
_symmetry.space_group_name_H-M   'P 1'
#
loop_
_entity.id
_entity.type
_entity.pdbx_description
1 polymer ?
#
loop_
_entity_poly.entity_id
_entity_poly.type
_entity_poly.pdbx_seq_one_letter_code
_entity_poly.pdbx_strand_id
1 'polypeptide(L)'
;MSSIIIIGHLIAFLGLFSLYAGAMVFGGIIFFLGGFIAGKLFICLRSGGVLTMVVSIAYGYHNEFTPTVLFIIFVGFVFACFNTKRRSDNGWGIDMDFSSFGSSSDSGGDGGD
;
A
#
# COMPACT_ATOMS: atom_id res chain seq x y z
N MET A 1 -15.29 -3.65 19.12
CA MET A 1 -14.74 -3.25 17.80
C MET A 1 -13.32 -3.74 17.56
N SER A 2 -12.43 -3.78 18.57
CA SER A 2 -11.02 -4.20 18.37
C SER A 2 -10.82 -5.64 17.89
N SER A 3 -11.67 -6.60 18.30
CA SER A 3 -11.50 -8.02 17.93
C SER A 3 -11.61 -8.27 16.42
N ILE A 4 -12.50 -7.55 15.72
CA ILE A 4 -12.69 -7.69 14.26
C ILE A 4 -11.45 -7.18 13.51
N ILE A 5 -10.85 -6.09 14.00
CA ILE A 5 -9.62 -5.54 13.43
C ILE A 5 -8.47 -6.54 13.58
N ILE A 6 -8.34 -7.18 14.76
CA ILE A 6 -7.33 -8.20 15.00
C ILE A 6 -7.55 -9.40 14.07
N ILE A 7 -8.79 -9.87 13.92
CA ILE A 7 -9.14 -10.96 13.00
C ILE A 7 -8.77 -10.58 11.56
N GLY A 8 -9.06 -9.36 11.12
CA GLY A 8 -8.65 -8.86 9.81
C GLY A 8 -7.14 -8.92 9.59
N HIS A 9 -6.35 -8.50 10.57
CA HIS A 9 -4.89 -8.61 10.50
C HIS A 9 -4.41 -10.06 10.46
N LEU A 10 -5.01 -10.96 11.24
CA LEU A 10 -4.68 -12.40 11.20
C LEU A 10 -4.99 -13.02 9.84
N ILE A 11 -6.12 -12.66 9.23
CA ILE A 11 -6.48 -13.09 7.87
C ILE A 11 -5.46 -12.53 6.86
N ALA A 12 -5.06 -11.26 7.00
CA ALA A 12 -4.05 -10.68 6.12
C ALA A 12 -2.69 -11.39 6.25
N PHE A 13 -2.27 -11.74 7.46
CA PHE A 13 -1.07 -12.56 7.70
C PHE A 13 -1.20 -13.95 7.09
N LEU A 14 -2.38 -14.58 7.14
CA LEU A 14 -2.62 -15.85 6.47
C LEU A 14 -2.49 -15.71 4.95
N GLY A 15 -3.00 -14.62 4.37
CA GLY A 15 -2.82 -14.30 2.95
C GLY A 15 -1.34 -14.10 2.60
N LEU A 16 -0.59 -13.39 3.43
CA LEU A 16 0.85 -13.19 3.28
C LEU A 16 1.62 -14.52 3.35
N PHE A 17 1.26 -15.41 4.28
CA PHE A 17 1.82 -16.74 4.38
C PHE A 17 1.51 -17.59 3.13
N SER A 18 0.29 -17.47 2.59
CA SER A 18 -0.11 -18.16 1.37
C SER A 18 0.66 -17.65 0.13
N LEU A 19 0.93 -16.34 0.05
CA LEU A 19 1.84 -15.75 -0.95
C LEU A 19 3.26 -16.31 -0.77
N TYR A 20 3.75 -16.40 0.47
CA TYR A 20 5.04 -17.01 0.78
C TYR A 20 5.08 -18.50 0.41
N ALA A 21 3.97 -19.23 0.47
CA ALA A 21 3.88 -20.63 0.06
C ALA A 21 3.75 -20.82 -1.47
N GLY A 22 3.68 -19.74 -2.26
CA GLY A 22 3.64 -19.78 -3.73
C GLY A 22 2.23 -19.76 -4.34
N ALA A 23 1.17 -19.71 -3.51
CA ALA A 23 -0.20 -19.62 -3.99
C ALA A 23 -0.60 -18.17 -4.29
N MET A 24 -0.06 -17.59 -5.37
CA MET A 24 -0.14 -16.15 -5.68
C MET A 24 -1.57 -15.60 -5.71
N VAL A 25 -2.47 -16.22 -6.49
CA VAL A 25 -3.83 -15.72 -6.68
C VAL A 25 -4.62 -15.78 -5.39
N PHE A 26 -4.55 -16.92 -4.69
CA PHE A 26 -5.27 -17.15 -3.45
C PHE A 26 -4.75 -16.27 -2.32
N GLY A 27 -3.43 -16.20 -2.15
CA GLY A 27 -2.79 -15.36 -1.16
C GLY A 27 -3.07 -13.88 -1.36
N GLY A 28 -3.09 -13.40 -2.60
CA GLY A 28 -3.44 -12.01 -2.93
C GLY A 28 -4.89 -11.67 -2.54
N ILE A 29 -5.85 -12.54 -2.86
CA ILE A 29 -7.27 -12.34 -2.51
C ILE A 29 -7.45 -12.32 -0.99
N ILE A 30 -6.85 -13.28 -0.26
CA ILE A 30 -6.96 -13.34 1.20
C ILE A 30 -6.30 -12.13 1.85
N PHE A 31 -5.12 -11.73 1.37
CA PHE A 31 -4.42 -10.55 1.87
C PHE A 31 -5.29 -9.29 1.71
N PHE A 32 -5.88 -9.10 0.53
CA PHE A 32 -6.79 -7.98 0.29
C PHE A 32 -8.02 -8.02 1.21
N LEU A 33 -8.66 -9.18 1.34
CA LEU A 33 -9.84 -9.35 2.18
C LEU A 33 -9.53 -9.10 3.66
N GLY A 34 -8.40 -9.62 4.15
CA GLY A 34 -7.93 -9.40 5.52
C GLY A 34 -7.64 -7.93 5.79
N GLY A 35 -6.92 -7.26 4.87
CA GLY A 35 -6.66 -5.82 4.98
C GLY A 35 -7.93 -4.97 4.88
N PHE A 36 -8.93 -5.40 4.11
CA PHE A 36 -10.23 -4.74 4.02
C PHE A 36 -11.02 -4.85 5.34
N ILE A 37 -11.10 -6.05 5.93
CA ILE A 37 -11.75 -6.28 7.23
C ILE A 37 -11.01 -5.53 8.36
N ALA A 38 -9.69 -5.42 8.27
CA ALA A 38 -8.88 -4.65 9.20
C ALA A 38 -9.11 -3.12 9.11
N GLY A 39 -9.88 -2.65 8.12
CA GLY A 39 -10.08 -1.22 7.85
C GLY A 39 -8.83 -0.53 7.33
N LYS A 40 -7.93 -1.29 6.71
CA LYS A 40 -6.62 -0.83 6.24
C LYS A 40 -6.52 -0.74 4.73
N LEU A 41 -7.13 -1.67 4.00
CA LEU A 41 -7.27 -1.61 2.55
C LEU A 41 -8.70 -1.20 2.18
N PHE A 42 -8.84 -0.37 1.15
CA PHE A 42 -10.13 0.07 0.63
C PHE A 42 -10.20 -0.21 -0.87
N ILE A 43 -11.32 0.04 -1.55
CA ILE A 43 -11.36 -0.03 -3.02
C ILE A 43 -10.89 1.33 -3.55
N CYS A 44 -9.57 1.53 -3.61
CA CYS A 44 -8.95 2.77 -4.05
C CYS A 44 -7.63 2.50 -4.80
N LEU A 45 -7.13 3.50 -5.52
CA LEU A 45 -5.89 3.35 -6.28
C LEU A 45 -4.67 3.05 -5.37
N ARG A 46 -4.66 3.64 -4.16
CA ARG A 46 -3.63 3.44 -3.13
C ARG A 46 -3.52 1.99 -2.67
N SER A 47 -4.63 1.38 -2.27
CA SER A 47 -4.65 -0.01 -1.82
C SER A 47 -4.37 -0.99 -2.96
N GLY A 48 -4.81 -0.65 -4.18
CA GLY A 48 -4.42 -1.37 -5.40
C GLY A 48 -2.90 -1.36 -5.58
N GLY A 49 -2.25 -0.20 -5.40
CA GLY A 49 -0.80 -0.09 -5.42
C GLY A 49 -0.11 -0.97 -4.38
N VAL A 50 -0.60 -0.97 -3.13
CA VAL A 50 -0.07 -1.84 -2.06
C VAL A 50 -0.21 -3.31 -2.43
N LEU A 51 -1.38 -3.72 -2.92
CA LEU A 51 -1.64 -5.10 -3.34
C LEU A 51 -0.72 -5.51 -4.49
N THR A 52 -0.62 -4.67 -5.53
CA THR A 52 0.27 -4.90 -6.67
C THR A 52 1.72 -5.01 -6.23
N MET A 53 2.17 -4.15 -5.32
CA MET A 53 3.53 -4.19 -4.77
C MET A 53 3.78 -5.51 -4.02
N VAL A 54 2.90 -5.89 -3.09
CA VAL A 54 3.04 -7.11 -2.26
C VAL A 54 3.01 -8.38 -3.12
N VAL A 55 2.07 -8.49 -4.06
CA VAL A 55 1.97 -9.66 -4.95
C VAL A 55 3.16 -9.75 -5.90
N SER A 56 3.66 -8.62 -6.41
CA SER A 56 4.84 -8.62 -7.29
C SER A 56 6.13 -8.99 -6.55
N ILE A 57 6.29 -8.54 -5.31
CA ILE A 57 7.41 -8.96 -4.45
C ILE A 57 7.34 -10.47 -4.20
N ALA A 58 6.15 -11.00 -3.88
CA ALA A 58 5.96 -12.43 -3.70
C ALA A 58 6.29 -13.20 -4.99
N TYR A 59 5.83 -12.72 -6.14
CA TYR A 59 6.15 -13.31 -7.44
C TYR A 59 7.65 -13.36 -7.72
N GLY A 60 8.35 -12.24 -7.49
CA GLY A 60 9.81 -12.17 -7.65
C GLY A 60 10.57 -13.07 -6.69
N TYR A 61 10.08 -13.25 -5.46
CA TYR A 61 10.65 -14.16 -4.47
C TYR A 61 10.61 -15.64 -4.91
N HIS A 62 9.51 -16.08 -5.54
CA HIS A 62 9.36 -17.46 -6.00
C HIS A 62 9.97 -17.76 -7.35
N ASN A 63 10.17 -16.74 -8.18
CA ASN A 63 10.72 -16.87 -9.51
C ASN A 63 12.06 -16.12 -9.57
N GLU A 64 12.05 -14.95 -10.19
CA GLU A 64 13.22 -14.11 -10.37
C GLU A 64 12.82 -12.63 -10.40
N PHE A 65 13.69 -11.77 -9.87
CA PHE A 65 13.52 -10.32 -9.95
C PHE A 65 14.00 -9.80 -11.30
N THR A 66 13.25 -10.12 -12.35
CA THR A 66 13.49 -9.55 -13.69
C THR A 66 13.23 -8.04 -13.70
N PRO A 67 13.80 -7.30 -14.66
CA PRO A 67 13.53 -5.87 -14.82
C PRO A 67 12.03 -5.53 -14.87
N THR A 68 11.23 -6.41 -15.47
CA THR A 68 9.76 -6.28 -15.53
C THR A 68 9.13 -6.36 -14.15
N VAL A 69 9.53 -7.32 -13.30
CA VAL A 69 8.99 -7.46 -11.94
C VAL A 69 9.36 -6.23 -11.10
N LEU A 70 10.61 -5.76 -11.20
CA LEU A 70 11.06 -4.54 -10.51
C LEU A 70 10.27 -3.31 -10.97
N PHE A 71 9.99 -3.19 -12.26
CA PHE A 71 9.16 -2.11 -12.80
C PHE A 71 7.73 -2.17 -12.25
N ILE A 72 7.11 -3.36 -12.16
CA ILE A 72 5.76 -3.50 -11.59
C ILE A 72 5.76 -3.17 -10.09
N ILE A 73 6.79 -3.57 -9.35
CA ILE A 73 6.95 -3.17 -7.93
C ILE A 73 7.01 -1.65 -7.82
N PHE A 74 7.78 -0.98 -8.69
CA PHE A 74 7.87 0.48 -8.72
C PHE A 74 6.53 1.14 -9.06
N VAL A 75 5.80 0.64 -10.06
CA VAL A 75 4.45 1.12 -10.39
C VAL A 75 3.49 0.95 -9.21
N GLY A 76 3.52 -0.22 -8.56
CA GLY A 76 2.74 -0.48 -7.35
C GLY A 76 3.07 0.48 -6.21
N PHE A 77 4.36 0.75 -5.99
CA PHE A 77 4.83 1.75 -5.03
C PHE A 77 4.31 3.15 -5.37
N VAL A 78 4.44 3.59 -6.62
CA VAL A 78 3.93 4.89 -7.08
C VAL A 78 2.44 5.01 -6.80
N PHE A 79 1.64 4.00 -7.16
CA PHE A 79 0.20 3.98 -6.88
C PHE A 79 -0.12 3.93 -5.38
N ALA A 80 0.67 3.20 -4.58
CA ALA A 80 0.55 3.18 -3.12
C ALA A 80 0.88 4.53 -2.47
N CYS A 81 1.59 5.40 -3.19
CA CYS A 81 1.95 6.74 -2.76
C CYS A 81 1.06 7.83 -3.34
N PHE A 82 0.27 7.54 -4.38
CA PHE A 82 -0.68 8.48 -4.95
C PHE A 82 -1.80 8.77 -3.94
N ASN A 83 -1.62 9.84 -3.18
CA ASN A 83 -2.55 10.27 -2.16
C ASN A 83 -3.62 11.17 -2.80
N THR A 84 -4.84 10.64 -2.91
CA THR A 84 -6.02 11.50 -3.07
C THR A 84 -6.23 12.20 -1.72
N LYS A 85 -6.32 13.53 -1.72
CA LYS A 85 -6.52 14.48 -0.59
C LYS A 85 -7.63 14.19 0.45
N ARG A 86 -8.11 12.95 0.62
CA ARG A 86 -9.07 12.55 1.64
C ARG A 86 -8.33 12.20 2.93
N ARG A 87 -8.05 13.25 3.71
CA ARG A 87 -8.38 13.36 5.14
C ARG A 87 -8.29 12.06 5.95
N SER A 88 -7.20 11.93 6.72
CA SER A 88 -7.20 11.37 8.08
C SER A 88 -7.65 9.91 8.29
N ASP A 89 -7.27 8.97 7.43
CA ASP A 89 -7.58 7.55 7.66
C ASP A 89 -6.32 6.68 7.72
N ASN A 90 -6.20 5.86 8.78
CA ASN A 90 -5.08 4.99 9.14
C ASN A 90 -4.87 3.79 8.19
N GLY A 91 -5.06 3.95 6.88
CA GLY A 91 -4.98 2.88 5.88
C GLY A 91 -3.56 2.37 5.62
N TRP A 92 -3.43 1.24 4.92
CA TRP A 92 -2.15 0.75 4.39
C TRP A 92 -1.77 1.50 3.11
N GLY A 93 -0.50 1.87 3.02
CA GLY A 93 0.09 2.64 1.94
C GLY A 93 1.11 3.63 2.50
N ILE A 94 1.85 4.30 1.62
CA ILE A 94 2.95 5.18 2.02
C ILE A 94 2.53 6.61 1.71
N ASP A 95 2.40 7.45 2.74
CA ASP A 95 2.14 8.87 2.56
C ASP A 95 3.48 9.57 2.28
N MET A 96 3.77 9.83 1.00
CA MET A 96 4.92 10.67 0.64
C MET A 96 4.47 12.13 0.57
N ASP A 97 4.94 12.92 1.54
CA ASP A 97 4.77 14.36 1.55
C ASP A 97 5.88 15.00 0.70
N PHE A 98 5.58 15.27 -0.57
CA PHE A 98 6.49 15.94 -1.52
C PHE A 98 6.47 17.48 -1.39
N SER A 99 5.79 18.05 -0.39
CA SER A 99 5.79 19.51 -0.16
C SER A 99 7.18 20.09 0.11
N SER A 100 8.16 19.26 0.45
CA SER A 100 9.55 19.65 0.73
C SER A 100 10.49 19.53 -0.47
N PHE A 101 10.10 18.90 -1.58
CA PHE A 101 10.97 18.71 -2.76
C PHE A 101 10.80 19.80 -3.84
N GLY A 102 9.90 20.75 -3.60
CA GLY A 102 9.55 21.84 -4.52
C GLY A 102 9.37 23.20 -3.83
N SER A 103 9.88 23.40 -2.62
CA SER A 103 9.94 24.74 -2.02
C SER A 103 11.08 25.55 -2.65
N SER A 104 10.87 25.95 -3.91
CA SER A 104 11.42 27.24 -4.35
C SER A 104 10.83 28.31 -3.44
N SER A 105 11.74 29.09 -2.88
CA SER A 105 11.52 30.26 -2.05
C SER A 105 10.43 31.18 -2.57
N ASP A 106 9.29 31.24 -1.89
CA ASP A 106 8.49 32.45 -1.83
C ASP A 106 8.66 33.04 -0.43
N SER A 107 9.56 34.03 -0.36
CA SER A 107 9.58 35.04 0.69
C SER A 107 8.23 35.74 0.69
N GLY A 108 7.49 35.64 1.80
CA GLY A 108 6.20 36.29 1.98
C GLY A 108 5.94 36.52 3.46
N GLY A 109 6.76 37.38 4.07
CA GLY A 109 6.42 37.99 5.34
C GLY A 109 5.46 39.15 5.11
N ASP A 110 4.30 39.10 5.76
CA ASP A 110 3.47 40.21 6.28
C ASP A 110 2.26 39.50 6.93
N GLY A 111 1.87 39.66 8.20
CA GLY A 111 1.80 40.87 9.00
C GLY A 111 0.32 41.18 9.27
N GLY A 112 -0.11 41.13 10.53
CA GLY A 112 -1.29 41.88 11.00
C GLY A 112 -2.54 41.09 11.37
N ASP A 113 -2.77 41.05 12.70
CA ASP A 113 -4.01 40.95 13.50
C ASP A 113 -5.03 39.81 13.29
#